data_AF-A0AAE0CCL7-F1
#
_entry.id   AF-A0AAE0CCL7-F1
#
_cell.length_a   1.000
_cell.length_b   1.000
_cell.length_c   1.000
_cell.angle_alpha   90.00
_cell.angle_beta   90.00
_cell.angle_gamma   90.00
#
_symmetry.space_group_name_H-M   'P 1'
#
loop_
_entity.id
_entity.type
_entity.pdbx_description
1 polymer ?
#
loop_
_entity_poly.entity_id
_entity_poly.type
_entity_poly.pdbx_seq_one_letter_code
_entity_poly.pdbx_strand_id
1 'polypeptide(L)'
;MCPDETSASYVENESANFKDKTSVRCGSFESIRTSLVRLENQFRLDVFTQQRYTWRAIVLFRPPRTSWQKVSRSLRLSRACSEGRTPGETSVSIGRNLKRAEDVVEVVCCANTLEYKRVLEAAVEHGDAVLEVGAQLGDTTSLLRRMVGKAGSVLAVDTPRTMGKRESGYRGEEELEGVTFQEVTSVTDALQLQQLVEELVGEAGATVMALDLTTSTGNDLLLDTMALIAHLAPSQPRLKRVVVKSGAMSCHAGQYHSAGVLLCSPLARSALANQMARQNQVRGALLMKEEGEEAGTGSLKGVEPVVLCGVEVSEYRSCVDLVVREGDTALELGCHLGHTTAILQEAVGPPGITVGLDIGLGNVKLARIKHPSVSRFEVADAWNSAALIRLCPCPDVVFLDVGGISGADGLLEGVALVRQLVALYRPTLRALVVKSTCLQRLARGLVPAPVWLDRDSDYTAK
;
A
#
# COMPACT_ATOMS: atom_id res chain seq x y z
N MET A 1 -21.25 -2.48 -68.83
CA MET A 1 -22.33 -3.38 -68.34
C MET A 1 -22.37 -4.59 -69.25
N CYS A 2 -21.81 -5.69 -68.79
CA CYS A 2 -21.70 -7.00 -69.45
C CYS A 2 -21.44 -8.03 -68.34
N PRO A 3 -21.84 -9.30 -68.54
CA PRO A 3 -22.82 -9.94 -67.66
C PRO A 3 -22.31 -11.23 -67.00
N ASP A 4 -23.16 -11.75 -66.11
CA ASP A 4 -23.14 -13.10 -65.55
C ASP A 4 -23.19 -14.19 -66.64
N GLU A 5 -22.42 -15.26 -66.46
CA GLU A 5 -22.78 -16.60 -66.95
C GLU A 5 -22.48 -17.68 -65.91
N THR A 6 -23.50 -18.51 -65.69
CA THR A 6 -23.59 -19.63 -64.78
C THR A 6 -23.07 -20.94 -65.39
N SER A 7 -22.54 -21.78 -64.49
CA SER A 7 -22.62 -23.25 -64.44
C SER A 7 -21.91 -24.11 -65.51
N ALA A 8 -20.96 -24.93 -65.04
CA ALA A 8 -20.68 -26.27 -65.56
C ALA A 8 -20.20 -27.20 -64.43
N SER A 9 -20.41 -28.49 -64.66
CA SER A 9 -20.62 -29.61 -63.73
C SER A 9 -19.39 -30.47 -63.42
N TYR A 10 -19.45 -31.17 -62.27
CA TYR A 10 -18.93 -32.52 -61.93
C TYR A 10 -17.44 -32.87 -62.19
N VAL A 11 -16.76 -33.37 -61.15
CA VAL A 11 -16.38 -34.79 -60.92
C VAL A 11 -15.45 -34.87 -59.68
N GLU A 12 -15.73 -35.81 -58.78
CA GLU A 12 -14.89 -36.19 -57.64
C GLU A 12 -13.54 -36.76 -58.08
N ASN A 13 -12.45 -36.39 -57.39
CA ASN A 13 -11.45 -37.37 -56.98
C ASN A 13 -10.50 -36.84 -55.90
N GLU A 14 -10.07 -37.79 -55.07
CA GLU A 14 -9.28 -37.67 -53.86
C GLU A 14 -7.88 -37.01 -54.05
N SER A 15 -7.41 -36.40 -52.95
CA SER A 15 -6.08 -36.58 -52.34
C SER A 15 -5.29 -35.30 -52.03
N ALA A 16 -4.88 -35.25 -50.76
CA ALA A 16 -3.65 -34.68 -50.18
C ALA A 16 -3.40 -33.15 -50.15
N ASN A 17 -3.12 -32.73 -48.90
CA ASN A 17 -2.16 -31.72 -48.46
C ASN A 17 -2.48 -30.21 -48.54
N PHE A 18 -2.77 -29.70 -47.34
CA PHE A 18 -2.12 -28.55 -46.69
C PHE A 18 -2.14 -27.20 -47.42
N LYS A 19 -3.02 -26.29 -46.94
CA LYS A 19 -2.71 -24.88 -46.65
C LYS A 19 -3.88 -24.15 -45.97
N ASP A 20 -3.59 -23.63 -44.78
CA ASP A 20 -4.01 -22.32 -44.25
C ASP A 20 -5.49 -21.91 -44.20
N LYS A 21 -6.05 -21.86 -42.98
CA LYS A 21 -6.39 -20.60 -42.26
C LYS A 21 -7.24 -20.93 -41.02
N THR A 22 -6.59 -21.12 -39.88
CA THR A 22 -7.24 -21.09 -38.57
C THR A 22 -7.59 -19.66 -38.21
N SER A 23 -8.89 -19.36 -38.26
CA SER A 23 -9.46 -18.25 -37.49
C SER A 23 -9.24 -18.51 -36.00
N VAL A 24 -8.47 -17.66 -35.34
CA VAL A 24 -8.35 -17.65 -33.87
C VAL A 24 -9.68 -17.16 -33.31
N ARG A 25 -10.41 -18.02 -32.60
CA ARG A 25 -11.58 -17.63 -31.80
C ARG A 25 -11.09 -17.27 -30.40
N CYS A 26 -11.45 -16.09 -29.92
CA CYS A 26 -11.44 -15.79 -28.48
C CYS A 26 -12.15 -16.92 -27.73
N GLY A 27 -11.54 -17.40 -26.64
CA GLY A 27 -12.13 -18.43 -25.81
C GLY A 27 -13.58 -18.09 -25.45
N SER A 28 -14.47 -19.09 -25.49
CA SER A 28 -15.88 -18.85 -25.19
C SER A 28 -16.04 -18.30 -23.77
N PHE A 29 -17.07 -17.48 -23.58
CA PHE A 29 -17.47 -16.94 -22.27
C PHE A 29 -17.52 -18.03 -21.18
N GLU A 30 -17.87 -19.25 -21.56
CA GLU A 30 -17.92 -20.42 -20.67
C GLU A 30 -16.54 -20.86 -20.15
N SER A 31 -15.48 -20.70 -20.94
CA SER A 31 -14.10 -20.98 -20.53
C SER A 31 -13.62 -19.97 -19.48
N ILE A 32 -13.92 -18.69 -19.68
CA ILE A 32 -13.61 -17.62 -18.71
C ILE A 32 -14.41 -17.83 -17.42
N ARG A 33 -15.69 -18.18 -17.54
CA ARG A 33 -16.56 -18.48 -16.39
C ARG A 33 -16.04 -19.67 -15.57
N THR A 34 -15.56 -20.73 -16.23
CA THR A 34 -15.04 -21.93 -15.55
C THR A 34 -13.75 -21.61 -14.79
N SER A 35 -12.86 -20.80 -15.37
CA SER A 35 -11.65 -20.32 -14.69
C SER A 35 -11.98 -19.41 -13.51
N LEU A 36 -13.00 -18.55 -13.63
CA LEU A 36 -13.46 -17.68 -12.53
C LEU A 36 -14.09 -18.49 -11.38
N VAL A 37 -14.84 -19.55 -11.65
CA VAL A 37 -15.39 -20.43 -10.59
C VAL A 37 -14.27 -21.20 -9.88
N ARG A 38 -13.23 -21.62 -10.60
CA ARG A 38 -12.04 -22.24 -9.98
C ARG A 38 -11.29 -21.25 -9.08
N LEU A 39 -11.09 -20.02 -9.55
CA LEU A 39 -10.48 -18.96 -8.75
C LEU A 39 -11.33 -18.59 -7.52
N GLU A 40 -12.66 -18.52 -7.64
CA GLU A 40 -13.55 -18.25 -6.51
C GLU A 40 -13.47 -19.35 -5.43
N ASN A 41 -13.39 -20.62 -5.85
CA ASN A 41 -13.23 -21.74 -4.92
C ASN A 41 -11.85 -21.78 -4.27
N GLN A 42 -10.78 -21.42 -5.00
CA GLN A 42 -9.44 -21.33 -4.45
C GLN A 42 -9.31 -20.16 -3.48
N PHE A 43 -9.90 -19.00 -3.81
CA PHE A 43 -9.94 -17.83 -2.93
C PHE A 43 -10.76 -18.10 -1.66
N ARG A 44 -11.86 -18.85 -1.75
CA ARG A 44 -12.61 -19.30 -0.56
C ARG A 44 -11.75 -20.18 0.35
N LEU A 45 -10.94 -21.08 -0.20
CA LEU A 45 -10.08 -21.96 0.61
C LEU A 45 -8.95 -21.19 1.31
N ASP A 46 -8.33 -20.22 0.63
CA ASP A 46 -7.27 -19.38 1.20
C ASP A 46 -7.80 -18.37 2.23
N VAL A 47 -8.99 -17.81 2.02
CA VAL A 47 -9.65 -16.92 2.99
C VAL A 47 -10.16 -17.70 4.21
N PHE A 48 -10.70 -18.91 4.06
CA PHE A 48 -11.17 -19.72 5.19
C PHE A 48 -10.04 -20.26 6.06
N THR A 49 -8.84 -20.48 5.51
CA THR A 49 -7.66 -20.83 6.30
C THR A 49 -7.09 -19.63 7.05
N GLN A 50 -7.22 -18.40 6.51
CA GLN A 50 -6.85 -17.17 7.22
C GLN A 50 -7.87 -16.73 8.30
N GLN A 51 -9.16 -17.02 8.14
CA GLN A 51 -10.21 -16.60 9.08
C GLN A 51 -10.29 -17.40 10.40
N ARG A 52 -9.52 -18.48 10.58
CA ARG A 52 -9.49 -19.22 11.85
C ARG A 52 -8.66 -18.56 12.97
N TYR A 53 -7.99 -17.45 12.71
CA TYR A 53 -7.44 -16.59 13.75
C TYR A 53 -8.41 -15.45 14.04
N THR A 54 -9.11 -15.60 15.15
CA THR A 54 -10.18 -14.79 15.70
C THR A 54 -9.88 -13.29 15.78
N TRP A 55 -10.66 -12.48 15.05
CA TRP A 55 -10.91 -11.08 15.41
C TRP A 55 -12.07 -11.03 16.40
N ARG A 56 -11.77 -10.95 17.70
CA ARG A 56 -12.68 -10.29 18.66
C ARG A 56 -12.32 -8.80 18.65
N ALA A 57 -12.87 -8.06 17.69
CA ALA A 57 -12.86 -6.61 17.74
C ALA A 57 -13.76 -6.16 18.90
N ILE A 58 -13.15 -5.69 20.00
CA ILE A 58 -13.86 -4.94 21.03
C ILE A 58 -14.15 -3.56 20.42
N VAL A 59 -15.37 -3.39 19.90
CA VAL A 59 -15.91 -2.09 19.54
C VAL A 59 -16.17 -1.32 20.84
N LEU A 60 -15.21 -0.47 21.24
CA LEU A 60 -15.42 0.49 22.32
C LEU A 60 -16.36 1.59 21.82
N PHE A 61 -17.65 1.43 22.09
CA PHE A 61 -18.63 2.51 22.01
C PHE A 61 -18.23 3.65 22.95
N ARG A 62 -17.75 4.76 22.40
CA ARG A 62 -17.83 6.06 23.10
C ARG A 62 -19.30 6.50 23.08
N PRO A 63 -19.92 6.85 24.22
CA PRO A 63 -21.27 7.39 24.22
C PRO A 63 -21.30 8.74 23.50
N PRO A 64 -22.38 9.06 22.77
CA PRO A 64 -22.50 10.35 22.10
C PRO A 64 -22.63 11.46 23.15
N ARG A 65 -21.81 12.51 23.02
CA ARG A 65 -22.05 13.77 23.72
C ARG A 65 -23.34 14.37 23.19
N THR A 66 -24.41 14.23 23.97
CA THR A 66 -25.68 14.92 23.76
C THR A 66 -25.54 16.43 24.00
N SER A 67 -26.42 17.18 23.32
CA SER A 67 -26.74 18.61 23.45
C SER A 67 -25.80 19.64 22.81
N TRP A 68 -26.04 19.93 21.53
CA TRP A 68 -26.04 21.31 21.03
C TRP A 68 -27.49 21.71 20.77
N GLN A 69 -28.08 22.42 21.73
CA GLN A 69 -29.35 23.11 21.52
C GLN A 69 -29.11 24.35 20.65
N LYS A 70 -30.06 24.57 19.74
CA LYS A 70 -30.23 25.73 18.88
C LYS A 70 -30.02 27.06 19.64
N VAL A 71 -29.13 27.91 19.11
CA VAL A 71 -29.27 29.36 19.22
C VAL A 71 -29.19 29.95 17.83
N SER A 72 -30.36 30.04 17.19
CA SER A 72 -30.60 30.94 16.08
C SER A 72 -30.82 32.34 16.62
N ARG A 73 -29.93 33.29 16.34
CA ARG A 73 -30.28 34.72 16.38
C ARG A 73 -29.54 35.49 15.28
N SER A 74 -30.34 35.85 14.28
CA SER A 74 -30.16 36.98 13.37
C SER A 74 -29.56 38.18 14.08
N LEU A 75 -28.50 38.77 13.52
CA LEU A 75 -28.16 40.16 13.79
C LEU A 75 -27.72 40.85 12.50
N ARG A 76 -28.56 41.81 12.11
CA ARG A 76 -28.36 42.81 11.07
C ARG A 76 -27.12 43.63 11.40
N LEU A 77 -26.30 43.89 10.39
CA LEU A 77 -25.26 44.92 10.43
C LEU A 77 -25.91 46.29 10.24
N SER A 78 -25.85 47.12 11.28
CA SER A 78 -25.97 48.57 11.19
C SER A 78 -24.82 49.21 11.96
N ARG A 79 -24.09 50.10 11.28
CA ARG A 79 -23.04 50.98 11.79
C ARG A 79 -23.54 51.85 12.96
N ALA A 80 -22.71 52.04 13.99
CA ALA A 80 -22.38 53.33 14.59
C ALA A 80 -21.30 53.19 15.68
N CYS A 81 -20.46 54.22 15.76
CA CYS A 81 -19.31 54.41 16.64
C CYS A 81 -19.64 54.44 18.14
N SER A 82 -18.69 53.98 18.99
CA SER A 82 -18.05 54.79 20.06
C SER A 82 -17.26 53.92 21.05
N GLU A 83 -15.99 54.27 21.23
CA GLU A 83 -15.21 54.32 22.49
C GLU A 83 -15.09 53.11 23.42
N GLY A 84 -13.82 52.67 23.58
CA GLY A 84 -13.18 52.57 24.89
C GLY A 84 -13.53 51.37 25.77
N ARG A 85 -12.80 50.26 25.61
CA ARG A 85 -12.45 49.30 26.68
C ARG A 85 -11.39 48.31 26.19
N THR A 86 -10.25 48.27 26.86
CA THR A 86 -9.22 47.24 26.72
C THR A 86 -9.62 45.99 27.52
N PRO A 87 -9.77 44.80 26.91
CA PRO A 87 -9.87 43.54 27.64
C PRO A 87 -8.50 42.87 27.70
N GLY A 88 -8.12 42.44 28.91
CA GLY A 88 -6.93 41.61 29.14
C GLY A 88 -7.01 40.30 28.36
N GLU A 89 -5.95 40.04 27.60
CA GLU A 89 -5.73 38.79 26.89
C GLU A 89 -5.46 37.67 27.90
N THR A 90 -6.43 36.76 28.05
CA THR A 90 -6.15 35.39 28.48
C THR A 90 -6.24 34.50 27.26
N SER A 91 -5.14 34.45 26.50
CA SER A 91 -4.96 33.47 25.44
C SER A 91 -4.70 32.11 26.08
N VAL A 92 -5.74 31.29 26.17
CA VAL A 92 -5.57 29.85 26.37
C VAL A 92 -5.00 29.31 25.07
N SER A 93 -3.67 29.24 25.00
CA SER A 93 -2.95 28.55 23.94
C SER A 93 -3.21 27.06 24.06
N ILE A 94 -4.25 26.57 23.35
CA ILE A 94 -4.29 25.18 22.93
C ILE A 94 -3.19 25.05 21.86
N GLY A 95 -1.94 24.94 22.32
CA GLY A 95 -0.79 24.66 21.51
C GLY A 95 -0.92 23.25 20.96
N ARG A 96 -1.68 23.08 19.88
CA ARG A 96 -1.47 21.94 18.99
C ARG A 96 -0.10 22.19 18.37
N ASN A 97 0.91 21.52 18.92
CA ASN A 97 2.19 21.26 18.28
C ASN A 97 1.90 20.60 16.92
N LEU A 98 1.60 21.41 15.91
CA LEU A 98 1.72 21.03 14.51
C LEU A 98 3.22 20.93 14.27
N LYS A 99 3.81 19.80 14.66
CA LYS A 99 5.09 19.35 14.11
C LYS A 99 4.99 19.57 12.60
N ARG A 100 5.97 20.28 12.03
CA ARG A 100 6.01 20.60 10.60
C ARG A 100 5.78 19.32 9.80
N ALA A 101 5.18 19.44 8.62
CA ALA A 101 4.93 18.33 7.69
C ALA A 101 6.22 17.63 7.17
N GLU A 102 7.37 17.86 7.82
CA GLU A 102 8.71 17.44 7.43
C GLU A 102 9.24 16.23 8.23
N ASP A 103 8.69 15.93 9.42
CA ASP A 103 9.18 14.80 10.24
C ASP A 103 8.46 13.49 9.87
N VAL A 104 8.59 13.04 8.62
CA VAL A 104 8.20 11.68 8.25
C VAL A 104 9.31 10.74 8.72
N VAL A 105 9.01 9.90 9.71
CA VAL A 105 9.96 8.87 10.17
C VAL A 105 10.27 7.94 8.99
N GLU A 106 11.57 7.80 8.70
CA GLU A 106 12.04 6.90 7.65
C GLU A 106 11.93 5.44 8.13
N VAL A 107 11.34 4.60 7.29
CA VAL A 107 11.12 3.17 7.54
C VAL A 107 11.89 2.38 6.49
N VAL A 108 13.02 1.81 6.88
CA VAL A 108 13.92 1.07 5.99
C VAL A 108 13.57 -0.41 5.98
N CYS A 109 13.10 -0.90 4.84
CA CYS A 109 12.56 -2.24 4.68
C CYS A 109 13.59 -3.20 4.10
N CYS A 110 14.01 -4.17 4.91
CA CYS A 110 15.03 -5.16 4.60
C CYS A 110 14.36 -6.49 4.23
N ALA A 111 14.70 -7.06 3.08
CA ALA A 111 14.07 -8.28 2.59
C ALA A 111 14.55 -9.55 3.32
N ASN A 112 15.74 -9.48 3.95
CA ASN A 112 16.40 -10.61 4.58
C ASN A 112 17.33 -10.15 5.73
N THR A 113 17.86 -11.12 6.48
CA THR A 113 18.74 -10.87 7.63
C THR A 113 20.05 -10.17 7.26
N LEU A 114 20.60 -10.43 6.06
CA LEU A 114 21.86 -9.81 5.64
C LEU A 114 21.67 -8.31 5.40
N GLU A 115 20.63 -7.93 4.66
CA GLU A 115 20.25 -6.53 4.48
C GLU A 115 19.94 -5.86 5.82
N TYR A 116 19.18 -6.54 6.68
CA TYR A 116 18.81 -6.03 8.00
C TYR A 116 20.03 -5.67 8.85
N LYS A 117 21.01 -6.58 8.95
CA LYS A 117 22.25 -6.33 9.70
C LYS A 117 23.06 -5.17 9.09
N ARG A 118 23.18 -5.10 7.75
CA ARG A 118 23.89 -4.01 7.08
C ARG A 118 23.24 -2.64 7.30
N VAL A 119 21.92 -2.58 7.22
CA VAL A 119 21.18 -1.34 7.50
C VAL A 119 21.35 -0.95 8.96
N LEU A 120 21.26 -1.90 9.91
CA LEU A 120 21.52 -1.60 11.31
C LEU A 120 22.93 -1.06 11.52
N GLU A 121 23.95 -1.65 10.89
CA GLU A 121 25.36 -1.22 10.92
C GLU A 121 25.58 0.23 10.48
N ALA A 122 24.77 0.72 9.54
CA ALA A 122 24.83 2.09 9.06
C ALA A 122 23.87 3.03 9.81
N ALA A 123 22.73 2.53 10.30
CA ALA A 123 21.67 3.35 10.88
C ALA A 123 21.83 3.63 12.38
N VAL A 124 22.55 2.79 13.12
CA VAL A 124 22.71 2.90 14.57
C VAL A 124 24.04 3.57 14.91
N GLU A 125 23.99 4.60 15.74
CA GLU A 125 25.15 5.37 16.18
C GLU A 125 25.54 5.02 17.63
N HIS A 126 26.80 5.31 17.99
CA HIS A 126 27.25 5.19 19.37
C HIS A 126 26.47 6.17 20.27
N GLY A 127 25.88 5.66 21.36
CA GLY A 127 25.05 6.43 22.28
C GLY A 127 23.55 6.39 21.96
N ASP A 128 23.12 5.74 20.87
CA ASP A 128 21.71 5.59 20.56
C ASP A 128 20.95 4.76 21.61
N ALA A 129 19.66 5.06 21.75
CA ALA A 129 18.70 4.25 22.49
C ALA A 129 17.89 3.43 21.48
N VAL A 130 18.14 2.12 21.44
CA VAL A 130 17.56 1.22 20.44
C VAL A 130 16.43 0.41 21.06
N LEU A 131 15.26 0.41 20.41
CA LEU A 131 14.16 -0.52 20.70
C LEU A 131 14.20 -1.67 19.67
N GLU A 132 14.52 -2.88 20.11
CA GLU A 132 14.48 -4.10 19.29
C GLU A 132 13.20 -4.89 19.61
N VAL A 133 12.29 -5.07 18.64
CA VAL A 133 11.06 -5.85 18.79
C VAL A 133 11.14 -7.14 17.97
N GLY A 134 10.82 -8.26 18.61
CA GLY A 134 11.07 -9.60 18.07
C GLY A 134 12.48 -10.11 18.36
N ALA A 135 13.10 -9.61 19.43
CA ALA A 135 14.49 -9.91 19.79
C ALA A 135 14.66 -11.39 20.18
N GLN A 136 15.72 -12.03 19.68
CA GLN A 136 16.06 -13.42 20.04
C GLN A 136 17.26 -13.52 20.98
N LEU A 137 17.74 -12.39 21.50
CA LEU A 137 18.99 -12.28 22.26
C LEU A 137 20.20 -12.93 21.54
N GLY A 138 20.15 -12.96 20.21
CA GLY A 138 21.15 -13.61 19.36
C GLY A 138 22.15 -12.61 18.77
N ASP A 139 22.56 -12.89 17.54
CA ASP A 139 23.53 -12.06 16.81
C ASP A 139 23.08 -10.61 16.62
N THR A 140 21.80 -10.38 16.37
CA THR A 140 21.26 -9.03 16.10
C THR A 140 21.33 -8.17 17.36
N THR A 141 20.82 -8.65 18.49
CA THR A 141 20.91 -7.96 19.78
C THR A 141 22.37 -7.69 20.17
N SER A 142 23.26 -8.67 19.97
CA SER A 142 24.70 -8.52 20.21
C SER A 142 25.34 -7.45 19.31
N LEU A 143 24.95 -7.41 18.03
CA LEU A 143 25.38 -6.39 17.07
C LEU A 143 24.92 -5.00 17.55
N LEU A 144 23.63 -4.83 17.84
CA LEU A 144 23.06 -3.58 18.32
C LEU A 144 23.79 -3.10 19.58
N ARG A 145 24.00 -4.00 20.55
CA ARG A 145 24.70 -3.66 21.79
C ARG A 145 26.12 -3.15 21.55
N ARG A 146 26.86 -3.82 20.67
CA ARG A 146 28.22 -3.41 20.29
C ARG A 146 28.23 -2.03 19.63
N MET A 147 27.24 -1.76 18.78
CA MET A 147 27.13 -0.51 18.04
C MET A 147 26.81 0.70 18.92
N VAL A 148 25.80 0.57 19.79
CA VAL A 148 25.40 1.69 20.67
C VAL A 148 26.46 1.98 21.72
N GLY A 149 27.31 1.00 22.06
CA GLY A 149 28.41 1.15 23.02
C GLY A 149 27.93 1.49 24.43
N LYS A 150 28.87 1.78 25.35
CA LYS A 150 28.55 1.95 26.78
C LYS A 150 27.64 3.15 27.08
N ALA A 151 27.61 4.15 26.22
CA ALA A 151 26.79 5.34 26.39
C ALA A 151 25.34 5.16 25.93
N GLY A 152 25.06 4.15 25.10
CA GLY A 152 23.73 3.84 24.59
C GLY A 152 23.09 2.65 25.31
N SER A 153 21.84 2.38 24.95
CA SER A 153 21.04 1.31 25.54
C SER A 153 20.29 0.52 24.47
N VAL A 154 20.02 -0.75 24.75
CA VAL A 154 19.16 -1.60 23.92
C VAL A 154 18.04 -2.13 24.80
N LEU A 155 16.79 -1.78 24.47
CA LEU A 155 15.60 -2.43 25.01
C LEU A 155 15.15 -3.50 24.01
N ALA A 156 15.36 -4.75 24.36
CA ALA A 156 14.99 -5.91 23.57
C ALA A 156 13.65 -6.48 24.08
N VAL A 157 12.69 -6.67 23.17
CA VAL A 157 11.35 -7.13 23.51
C VAL A 157 10.97 -8.32 22.64
N ASP A 158 10.44 -9.39 23.25
CA ASP A 158 9.88 -10.53 22.52
C ASP A 158 8.76 -11.22 23.31
N THR A 159 8.03 -12.12 22.65
CA THR A 159 7.06 -13.00 23.32
C THR A 159 7.73 -14.27 23.84
N PRO A 160 7.30 -14.81 24.99
CA PRO A 160 7.72 -16.13 25.44
C PRO A 160 7.48 -17.17 24.36
N ARG A 161 8.53 -17.89 23.97
CA ARG A 161 8.43 -18.97 22.98
C ARG A 161 8.42 -20.29 23.72
N THR A 162 7.51 -21.18 23.31
CA THR A 162 7.68 -22.60 23.62
C THR A 162 8.88 -23.07 22.82
N MET A 163 10.05 -22.99 23.44
CA MET A 163 11.31 -23.41 22.86
C MET A 163 11.19 -24.90 22.52
N GLY A 164 10.99 -25.21 21.23
CA GLY A 164 11.32 -26.53 20.71
C GLY A 164 12.82 -26.78 20.87
N LYS A 165 13.30 -28.00 20.59
CA LYS A 165 14.70 -28.50 20.75
C LYS A 165 15.85 -27.66 20.14
N ARG A 166 15.63 -26.44 19.66
CA ARG A 166 16.65 -25.46 19.22
C ARG A 166 17.12 -24.57 20.38
N GLU A 167 17.53 -25.18 21.49
CA GLU A 167 18.06 -24.46 22.67
C GLU A 167 19.44 -23.82 22.41
N SER A 168 20.17 -24.23 21.38
CA SER A 168 21.59 -23.90 21.21
C SER A 168 21.92 -22.49 20.71
N GLY A 169 20.98 -21.55 20.74
CA GLY A 169 21.16 -20.20 20.17
C GLY A 169 20.66 -19.03 21.00
N TYR A 170 19.93 -19.27 22.09
CA TYR A 170 19.49 -18.22 22.99
C TYR A 170 20.59 -17.96 24.01
N ARG A 171 21.12 -16.74 24.05
CA ARG A 171 22.01 -16.32 25.12
C ARG A 171 21.16 -15.99 26.35
N GLY A 172 21.65 -16.34 27.53
CA GLY A 172 21.04 -15.87 28.77
C GLY A 172 21.17 -14.35 28.88
N GLU A 173 20.19 -13.68 29.48
CA GLU A 173 20.23 -12.22 29.74
C GLU A 173 21.53 -11.77 30.42
N GLU A 174 22.12 -12.63 31.26
CA GLU A 174 23.37 -12.36 31.98
C GLU A 174 24.59 -12.15 31.08
N GLU A 175 24.51 -12.47 29.78
CA GLU A 175 25.64 -12.40 28.85
C GLU A 175 25.77 -11.06 28.11
N LEU A 176 24.78 -10.17 28.19
CA LEU A 176 24.76 -8.92 27.41
C LEU A 176 24.61 -7.67 28.29
N GLU A 177 25.70 -7.29 28.97
CA GLU A 177 25.77 -6.06 29.78
C GLU A 177 25.26 -4.84 28.98
N GLY A 178 24.22 -4.16 29.48
CA GLY A 178 23.62 -2.97 28.85
C GLY A 178 22.49 -3.27 27.85
N VAL A 179 22.00 -4.51 27.81
CA VAL A 179 20.73 -4.87 27.18
C VAL A 179 19.69 -5.10 28.28
N THR A 180 18.54 -4.43 28.16
CA THR A 180 17.35 -4.75 28.97
C THR A 180 16.45 -5.62 28.12
N PHE A 181 16.20 -6.87 28.53
CA PHE A 181 15.24 -7.74 27.87
C PHE A 181 13.89 -7.72 28.60
N GLN A 182 12.81 -7.82 27.84
CA GLN A 182 11.45 -7.84 28.36
C GLN A 182 10.60 -8.82 27.59
N GLU A 183 9.95 -9.71 28.35
CA GLU A 183 8.95 -10.61 27.80
C GLU A 183 7.57 -9.95 27.80
N VAL A 184 6.90 -9.97 26.65
CA VAL A 184 5.54 -9.47 26.50
C VAL A 184 4.58 -10.59 26.11
N THR A 185 3.31 -10.45 26.43
CA THR A 185 2.31 -11.45 26.04
C THR A 185 2.10 -11.48 24.53
N SER A 186 2.21 -10.33 23.85
CA SER A 186 2.18 -10.24 22.39
C SER A 186 3.02 -9.06 21.91
N VAL A 187 3.94 -9.31 20.97
CA VAL A 187 4.66 -8.23 20.26
C VAL A 187 3.78 -7.47 19.26
N THR A 188 2.56 -7.93 19.01
CA THR A 188 1.58 -7.19 18.18
C THR A 188 0.63 -6.35 19.02
N ASP A 189 0.66 -6.47 20.36
CA ASP A 189 -0.09 -5.57 21.25
C ASP A 189 0.66 -4.25 21.39
N ALA A 190 0.35 -3.32 20.48
CA ALA A 190 1.02 -2.05 20.40
C ALA A 190 0.83 -1.20 21.67
N LEU A 191 -0.29 -1.36 22.40
CA LEU A 191 -0.55 -0.62 23.64
C LEU A 191 0.32 -1.13 24.78
N GLN A 192 0.44 -2.45 24.92
CA GLN A 192 1.36 -3.06 25.88
C GLN A 192 2.80 -2.62 25.59
N LEU A 193 3.22 -2.65 24.31
CA LEU A 193 4.55 -2.20 23.91
C LEU A 193 4.76 -0.71 24.17
N GLN A 194 3.76 0.14 23.91
CA GLN A 194 3.87 1.56 24.21
C GLN A 194 4.10 1.80 25.71
N GLN A 195 3.31 1.15 26.58
CA GLN A 195 3.45 1.27 28.03
C GLN A 195 4.84 0.82 28.50
N LEU A 196 5.31 -0.31 27.96
CA LEU A 196 6.63 -0.85 28.27
C LEU A 196 7.77 0.10 27.85
N VAL A 197 7.66 0.67 26.65
CA VAL A 197 8.66 1.62 26.13
C VAL A 197 8.68 2.91 26.95
N GLU A 198 7.51 3.43 27.32
CA GLU A 198 7.38 4.60 28.20
C GLU A 198 7.98 4.35 29.59
N GLU A 199 7.79 3.15 30.14
CA GLU A 199 8.34 2.75 31.44
C GLU A 199 9.87 2.61 31.41
N LEU A 200 10.44 2.01 30.36
CA LEU A 200 11.84 1.57 30.36
C LEU A 200 12.80 2.51 29.64
N VAL A 201 12.35 3.18 28.58
CA VAL A 201 13.15 4.18 27.85
C VAL A 201 12.93 5.58 28.42
N GLY A 202 11.85 5.77 29.18
CA GLY A 202 11.44 7.04 29.76
C GLY A 202 11.03 8.06 28.70
N GLU A 203 10.94 9.32 29.11
CA GLU A 203 10.51 10.43 28.25
C GLU A 203 11.46 10.70 27.06
N ALA A 204 12.70 10.20 27.12
CA ALA A 204 13.66 10.38 26.04
C ALA A 204 13.24 9.62 24.77
N GLY A 205 12.61 8.46 24.92
CA GLY A 205 12.23 7.58 23.82
C GLY A 205 13.42 6.99 23.05
N ALA A 206 13.12 6.07 22.14
CA ALA A 206 14.09 5.45 21.26
C ALA A 206 14.53 6.39 20.13
N THR A 207 15.80 6.32 19.73
CA THR A 207 16.32 7.00 18.52
C THR A 207 16.22 6.13 17.28
N VAL A 208 16.35 4.80 17.46
CA VAL A 208 16.21 3.81 16.39
C VAL A 208 15.32 2.67 16.87
N MET A 209 14.43 2.21 15.99
CA MET A 209 13.59 1.04 16.23
C MET A 209 13.95 -0.07 15.24
N ALA A 210 14.24 -1.25 15.74
CA ALA A 210 14.66 -2.42 14.97
C ALA A 210 13.57 -3.51 15.10
N LEU A 211 12.87 -3.82 14.01
CA LEU A 211 11.70 -4.71 14.01
C LEU A 211 11.99 -6.01 13.23
N ASP A 212 11.91 -7.16 13.90
CA ASP A 212 11.99 -8.50 13.28
C ASP A 212 10.88 -9.42 13.80
N LEU A 213 9.66 -9.23 13.30
CA LEU A 213 8.49 -10.01 13.71
C LEU A 213 8.41 -11.41 13.07
N THR A 214 9.33 -11.75 12.15
CA THR A 214 9.29 -12.99 11.38
C THR A 214 9.28 -14.23 12.25
N THR A 215 9.86 -14.11 13.44
CA THR A 215 10.09 -15.25 14.32
C THR A 215 9.06 -15.38 15.45
N SER A 216 8.33 -14.30 15.76
CA SER A 216 7.25 -14.32 16.74
C SER A 216 5.92 -14.83 16.14
N THR A 217 5.72 -14.68 14.83
CA THR A 217 4.41 -14.95 14.19
C THR A 217 4.46 -15.83 12.94
N GLY A 218 5.66 -16.18 12.45
CA GLY A 218 5.87 -17.16 11.38
C GLY A 218 5.50 -16.72 9.97
N ASN A 219 4.78 -15.61 9.81
CA ASN A 219 4.39 -15.02 8.53
C ASN A 219 4.89 -13.58 8.41
N ASP A 220 5.01 -13.11 7.17
CA ASP A 220 5.32 -11.72 6.92
C ASP A 220 4.09 -10.84 7.17
N LEU A 221 3.98 -10.36 8.41
CA LEU A 221 2.84 -9.60 8.91
C LEU A 221 2.90 -8.13 8.53
N LEU A 222 2.73 -7.83 7.24
CA LEU A 222 2.76 -6.45 6.75
C LEU A 222 1.85 -5.52 7.57
N LEU A 223 0.57 -5.88 7.72
CA LEU A 223 -0.41 -4.99 8.36
C LEU A 223 -0.11 -4.82 9.85
N ASP A 224 0.24 -5.89 10.57
CA ASP A 224 0.60 -5.80 11.99
C ASP A 224 1.89 -4.99 12.19
N THR A 225 2.89 -5.17 11.32
CA THR A 225 4.13 -4.38 11.37
C THR A 225 3.83 -2.90 11.13
N MET A 226 2.98 -2.58 10.15
CA MET A 226 2.57 -1.19 9.88
C MET A 226 1.73 -0.60 11.01
N ALA A 227 0.84 -1.39 11.61
CA ALA A 227 0.05 -0.98 12.77
C ALA A 227 0.96 -0.69 13.97
N LEU A 228 1.94 -1.55 14.20
CA LEU A 228 2.94 -1.39 15.25
C LEU A 228 3.75 -0.09 15.06
N ILE A 229 4.26 0.15 13.85
CA ILE A 229 4.98 1.40 13.53
C ILE A 229 4.08 2.62 13.70
N ALA A 230 2.86 2.57 13.18
CA ALA A 230 1.91 3.68 13.25
C ALA A 230 1.53 4.04 14.69
N HIS A 231 1.57 3.06 15.60
CA HIS A 231 1.29 3.26 17.01
C HIS A 231 2.52 3.71 17.82
N LEU A 232 3.66 3.06 17.63
CA LEU A 232 4.88 3.33 18.39
C LEU A 232 5.61 4.57 17.91
N ALA A 233 5.78 4.78 16.60
CA ALA A 233 6.62 5.88 16.10
C ALA A 233 6.17 7.27 16.60
N PRO A 234 4.88 7.61 16.65
CA PRO A 234 4.44 8.91 17.17
C PRO A 234 4.74 9.14 18.65
N SER A 235 4.87 8.08 19.47
CA SER A 235 5.20 8.20 20.90
C SER A 235 6.70 8.35 21.16
N GLN A 236 7.54 8.22 20.13
CA GLN A 236 8.99 8.32 20.24
C GLN A 236 9.50 9.67 19.69
N PRO A 237 9.65 10.72 20.52
CA PRO A 237 9.95 12.07 20.05
C PRO A 237 11.32 12.21 19.38
N ARG A 238 12.24 11.30 19.70
CA ARG A 238 13.62 11.25 19.16
C ARG A 238 13.82 10.24 18.04
N LEU A 239 12.78 9.52 17.64
CA LEU A 239 12.90 8.44 16.67
C LEU A 239 13.30 9.02 15.31
N LYS A 240 14.54 8.73 14.91
CA LYS A 240 15.11 9.11 13.62
C LYS A 240 14.65 8.14 12.54
N ARG A 241 14.59 6.84 12.86
CA ARG A 241 14.41 5.77 11.87
C ARG A 241 13.83 4.48 12.46
N VAL A 242 13.07 3.77 11.64
CA VAL A 242 12.65 2.39 11.87
C VAL A 242 13.34 1.50 10.84
N VAL A 243 13.99 0.44 11.29
CA VAL A 243 14.58 -0.59 10.42
C VAL A 243 13.75 -1.85 10.59
N VAL A 244 13.23 -2.38 9.49
CA VAL A 244 12.29 -3.51 9.51
C VAL A 244 12.83 -4.67 8.69
N LYS A 245 12.87 -5.87 9.27
CA LYS A 245 13.08 -7.11 8.52
C LYS A 245 11.74 -7.70 8.10
N SER A 246 11.35 -7.46 6.86
CA SER A 246 10.12 -7.97 6.24
C SER A 246 10.27 -7.96 4.72
N GLY A 247 10.17 -9.13 4.09
CA GLY A 247 10.21 -9.28 2.64
C GLY A 247 9.00 -8.64 1.96
N ALA A 248 7.82 -8.71 2.59
CA ALA A 248 6.60 -8.08 2.15
C ALA A 248 6.72 -6.56 2.22
N MET A 249 7.18 -5.98 3.33
CA MET A 249 7.41 -4.54 3.43
C MET A 249 8.47 -4.07 2.45
N SER A 250 9.54 -4.83 2.25
CA SER A 250 10.58 -4.49 1.26
C SER A 250 10.00 -4.47 -0.16
N CYS A 251 9.19 -5.48 -0.50
CA CYS A 251 8.47 -5.52 -1.77
C CYS A 251 7.49 -4.34 -1.93
N HIS A 252 6.73 -3.98 -0.89
CA HIS A 252 5.80 -2.84 -0.92
C HIS A 252 6.55 -1.51 -0.98
N ALA A 253 7.67 -1.35 -0.28
CA ALA A 253 8.50 -0.14 -0.35
C ALA A 253 9.01 0.14 -1.77
N GLY A 254 9.21 -0.91 -2.59
CA GLY A 254 9.55 -0.76 -4.01
C GLY A 254 8.35 -0.47 -4.94
N GLN A 255 7.12 -0.60 -4.44
CA GLN A 255 5.88 -0.38 -5.21
C GLN A 255 5.24 0.98 -4.94
N TYR A 256 5.37 1.51 -3.72
CA TYR A 256 4.71 2.73 -3.30
C TYR A 256 5.55 3.95 -3.63
N HIS A 257 4.95 4.93 -4.31
CA HIS A 257 5.62 6.18 -4.67
C HIS A 257 4.74 7.37 -4.33
N SER A 258 5.35 8.46 -3.84
CA SER A 258 4.67 9.74 -3.69
C SER A 258 4.51 10.41 -5.04
N ALA A 259 3.26 10.65 -5.45
CA ALA A 259 2.95 11.32 -6.71
C ALA A 259 3.60 12.71 -6.77
N GLY A 260 3.57 13.49 -5.69
CA GLY A 260 4.18 14.83 -5.64
C GLY A 260 5.69 14.81 -5.84
N VAL A 261 6.39 13.77 -5.35
CA VAL A 261 7.84 13.60 -5.61
C VAL A 261 8.07 13.34 -7.09
N LEU A 262 7.27 12.46 -7.71
CA LEU A 262 7.37 12.13 -9.12
C LEU A 262 7.05 13.34 -10.02
N LEU A 263 5.98 14.07 -9.72
CA LEU A 263 5.56 15.23 -10.49
C LEU A 263 6.59 16.37 -10.46
N CYS A 264 7.36 16.49 -9.38
CA CYS A 264 8.38 17.52 -9.23
C CYS A 264 9.79 17.10 -9.69
N SER A 265 10.06 15.81 -9.91
CA SER A 265 11.41 15.29 -10.22
C SER A 265 11.47 14.53 -11.54
N PRO A 266 12.10 15.09 -12.60
CA PRO A 266 12.32 14.37 -13.86
C PRO A 266 13.07 13.04 -13.70
N LEU A 267 14.03 12.99 -12.76
CA LEU A 267 14.78 11.77 -12.46
C LEU A 267 13.86 10.69 -11.88
N ALA A 268 12.98 11.07 -10.94
CA ALA A 268 12.03 10.14 -10.35
C ALA A 268 11.02 9.63 -11.41
N ARG A 269 10.57 10.49 -12.33
CA ARG A 269 9.74 10.06 -13.47
C ARG A 269 10.47 9.07 -14.38
N SER A 270 11.73 9.32 -14.69
CA SER A 270 12.53 8.40 -15.50
C SER A 270 12.70 7.04 -14.80
N ALA A 271 12.93 7.03 -13.50
CA ALA A 271 13.02 5.80 -12.71
C ALA A 271 11.70 5.02 -12.75
N LEU A 272 10.57 5.70 -12.56
CA LEU A 272 9.24 5.09 -12.66
C LEU A 272 8.98 4.53 -14.06
N ALA A 273 9.27 5.29 -15.11
CA ALA A 273 9.10 4.82 -16.50
C ALA A 273 9.92 3.55 -16.77
N ASN A 274 11.17 3.50 -16.30
CA ASN A 274 12.02 2.31 -16.42
C ASN A 274 11.45 1.11 -15.65
N GLN A 275 10.92 1.33 -14.43
CA GLN A 275 10.25 0.29 -13.65
C GLN A 275 9.04 -0.27 -14.39
N MET A 276 8.15 0.59 -14.89
CA MET A 276 6.98 0.17 -15.66
C MET A 276 7.35 -0.52 -16.98
N ALA A 277 8.41 -0.08 -17.66
CA ALA A 277 8.92 -0.72 -18.86
C ALA A 277 9.38 -2.17 -18.58
N ARG A 278 10.17 -2.37 -17.51
CA ARG A 278 10.59 -3.71 -17.07
C ARG A 278 9.39 -4.59 -16.72
N GLN A 279 8.40 -4.05 -16.01
CA GLN A 279 7.17 -4.78 -15.67
C GLN A 279 6.42 -5.26 -16.92
N ASN A 280 6.27 -4.39 -17.92
CA ASN A 280 5.61 -4.74 -19.19
C ASN A 280 6.40 -5.81 -19.96
N GLN A 281 7.74 -5.73 -19.96
CA GLN A 281 8.58 -6.74 -20.61
C GLN A 281 8.41 -8.12 -19.96
N VAL A 282 8.43 -8.18 -18.63
CA VAL A 282 8.24 -9.44 -17.90
C VAL A 282 6.83 -9.99 -18.10
N ARG A 283 5.80 -9.12 -18.11
CA ARG A 283 4.41 -9.52 -18.43
C ARG A 283 4.26 -10.08 -19.84
N GLY A 284 4.82 -9.40 -20.83
CA GLY A 284 4.80 -9.90 -22.21
C GLY A 284 5.45 -11.28 -22.32
N ALA A 285 6.58 -11.48 -21.65
CA ALA A 285 7.24 -12.79 -21.62
C ALA A 285 6.41 -13.89 -20.91
N LEU A 286 5.64 -13.53 -19.88
CA LEU A 286 4.76 -14.47 -19.17
C LEU A 286 3.56 -14.89 -20.02
N LEU A 287 2.91 -13.93 -20.69
CA LEU A 287 1.78 -14.21 -21.58
C LEU A 287 2.18 -15.11 -22.75
N MET A 288 3.39 -14.92 -23.30
CA MET A 288 3.90 -15.75 -24.39
C MET A 288 4.24 -17.19 -23.95
N LYS A 289 4.52 -17.43 -22.67
CA LYS A 289 4.79 -18.79 -22.15
C LYS A 289 3.52 -19.61 -21.94
N GLU A 290 2.42 -18.97 -21.59
CA GLU A 290 1.13 -19.65 -21.35
C GLU A 290 0.55 -20.27 -22.63
N GLU A 291 0.95 -19.80 -23.82
CA GLU A 291 0.47 -20.33 -25.11
C GLU A 291 1.20 -21.59 -25.59
N GLY A 292 2.31 -22.00 -24.96
CA GLY A 292 3.22 -23.02 -25.53
C GLY A 292 3.70 -24.16 -24.62
N GLU A 293 3.67 -24.03 -23.31
CA GLU A 293 4.11 -25.09 -22.37
C GLU A 293 3.02 -25.37 -21.33
N GLU A 294 2.83 -26.64 -20.96
CA GLU A 294 1.98 -27.04 -19.83
C GLU A 294 2.31 -26.13 -18.65
N ALA A 295 1.32 -25.40 -18.15
CA ALA A 295 1.44 -24.34 -17.17
C ALA A 295 2.19 -24.80 -15.91
N GLY A 296 3.52 -24.78 -15.98
CA GLY A 296 4.37 -24.85 -14.82
C GLY A 296 3.97 -23.69 -13.93
N THR A 297 3.90 -23.93 -12.63
CA THR A 297 3.52 -22.96 -11.60
C THR A 297 4.55 -21.84 -11.41
N GLY A 298 5.19 -21.40 -12.52
CA GLY A 298 6.09 -20.28 -12.63
C GLY A 298 5.47 -19.09 -11.94
N SER A 299 5.93 -18.86 -10.71
CA SER A 299 5.37 -17.85 -9.84
C SER A 299 5.52 -16.50 -10.51
N LEU A 300 4.43 -15.74 -10.64
CA LEU A 300 4.40 -14.32 -11.06
C LEU A 300 5.14 -13.39 -10.07
N LYS A 301 6.16 -13.91 -9.37
CA LYS A 301 7.03 -13.19 -8.46
C LYS A 301 7.85 -12.20 -9.30
N GLY A 302 7.60 -10.90 -9.08
CA GLY A 302 8.44 -9.84 -9.62
C GLY A 302 7.75 -8.82 -10.52
N VAL A 303 6.47 -9.01 -10.88
CA VAL A 303 5.69 -7.95 -11.56
C VAL A 303 4.53 -7.52 -10.69
N GLU A 304 4.84 -6.64 -9.76
CA GLU A 304 3.84 -6.00 -8.91
C GLU A 304 3.48 -4.64 -9.54
N PRO A 305 2.20 -4.23 -9.53
CA PRO A 305 1.81 -2.90 -10.01
C PRO A 305 2.51 -1.79 -9.24
N VAL A 306 2.75 -0.67 -9.91
CA VAL A 306 3.17 0.57 -9.25
C VAL A 306 1.98 1.17 -8.50
N VAL A 307 2.19 1.60 -7.26
CA VAL A 307 1.20 2.32 -6.46
C VAL A 307 1.62 3.78 -6.32
N LEU A 308 0.85 4.70 -6.90
CA LEU A 308 1.08 6.14 -6.81
C LEU A 308 0.16 6.76 -5.78
N CYS A 309 0.70 7.42 -4.76
CA CYS A 309 -0.07 8.03 -3.69
C CYS A 309 -0.01 9.56 -3.77
N GLY A 310 -1.16 10.19 -4.04
CA GLY A 310 -1.35 11.63 -4.02
C GLY A 310 -2.27 12.08 -2.88
N VAL A 311 -2.26 13.37 -2.57
CA VAL A 311 -3.12 13.97 -1.52
C VAL A 311 -4.24 14.78 -2.16
N GLU A 312 -3.86 15.69 -3.04
CA GLU A 312 -4.78 16.63 -3.66
C GLU A 312 -5.43 16.05 -4.92
N VAL A 313 -6.63 16.56 -5.25
CA VAL A 313 -7.32 16.16 -6.48
C VAL A 313 -6.49 16.50 -7.74
N SER A 314 -5.75 17.62 -7.72
CA SER A 314 -4.87 18.00 -8.82
C SER A 314 -3.73 17.00 -8.99
N GLU A 315 -3.03 16.66 -7.89
CA GLU A 315 -1.94 15.67 -7.87
C GLU A 315 -2.42 14.30 -8.36
N TYR A 316 -3.58 13.85 -7.88
CA TYR A 316 -4.24 12.62 -8.30
C TYR A 316 -4.53 12.61 -9.81
N ARG A 317 -5.09 13.70 -10.35
CA ARG A 317 -5.38 13.83 -11.80
C ARG A 317 -4.12 13.94 -12.64
N SER A 318 -3.08 14.60 -12.16
CA SER A 318 -1.79 14.69 -12.86
C SER A 318 -1.08 13.35 -13.00
N CYS A 319 -1.48 12.33 -12.23
CA CYS A 319 -0.97 10.97 -12.44
C CYS A 319 -1.48 10.33 -13.75
N VAL A 320 -2.54 10.86 -14.37
CA VAL A 320 -3.03 10.37 -15.67
C VAL A 320 -1.90 10.34 -16.71
N ASP A 321 -1.17 11.45 -16.84
CA ASP A 321 -0.06 11.60 -17.77
C ASP A 321 1.14 10.68 -17.46
N LEU A 322 1.20 10.12 -16.24
CA LEU A 322 2.29 9.25 -15.81
C LEU A 322 2.02 7.77 -16.12
N VAL A 323 0.77 7.33 -16.01
CA VAL A 323 0.45 5.89 -16.00
C VAL A 323 -0.57 5.44 -17.03
N VAL A 324 -1.37 6.34 -17.58
CA VAL A 324 -2.43 6.02 -18.54
C VAL A 324 -1.88 6.09 -19.97
N ARG A 325 -2.33 5.16 -20.81
CA ARG A 325 -1.97 5.05 -22.22
C ARG A 325 -3.21 4.97 -23.07
N GLU A 326 -3.07 5.35 -24.33
CA GLU A 326 -4.11 5.12 -25.34
C GLU A 326 -4.38 3.61 -25.47
N GLY A 327 -5.65 3.23 -25.54
CA GLY A 327 -6.14 1.86 -25.58
C GLY A 327 -6.30 1.16 -24.21
N ASP A 328 -5.86 1.77 -23.10
CA ASP A 328 -6.00 1.16 -21.77
C ASP A 328 -7.47 0.97 -21.36
N THR A 329 -7.70 -0.02 -20.49
CA THR A 329 -8.89 -0.12 -19.65
C THR A 329 -8.65 0.55 -18.30
N ALA A 330 -9.31 1.68 -18.05
CA ALA A 330 -9.21 2.44 -16.81
C ALA A 330 -10.42 2.21 -15.90
N LEU A 331 -10.17 1.95 -14.62
CA LEU A 331 -11.19 1.83 -13.58
C LEU A 331 -11.00 2.93 -12.54
N GLU A 332 -12.01 3.77 -12.32
CA GLU A 332 -12.03 4.72 -11.20
C GLU A 332 -13.00 4.27 -10.11
N LEU A 333 -12.53 4.20 -8.86
CA LEU A 333 -13.28 3.89 -7.66
C LEU A 333 -13.48 5.17 -6.83
N GLY A 334 -14.73 5.52 -6.52
CA GLY A 334 -15.07 6.79 -5.89
C GLY A 334 -15.16 7.94 -6.89
N CYS A 335 -15.76 7.71 -8.06
CA CYS A 335 -15.76 8.69 -9.15
C CYS A 335 -16.54 9.97 -8.86
N HIS A 336 -17.41 9.99 -7.84
CA HIS A 336 -18.26 11.11 -7.48
C HIS A 336 -19.03 11.63 -8.72
N LEU A 337 -18.78 12.87 -9.14
CA LEU A 337 -19.42 13.52 -10.30
C LEU A 337 -18.76 13.18 -11.65
N GLY A 338 -17.78 12.27 -11.68
CA GLY A 338 -17.17 11.74 -12.91
C GLY A 338 -16.13 12.62 -13.58
N HIS A 339 -15.66 13.69 -12.94
CA HIS A 339 -14.70 14.63 -13.55
C HIS A 339 -13.36 13.99 -13.87
N THR A 340 -12.79 13.22 -12.95
CA THR A 340 -11.55 12.48 -13.21
C THR A 340 -11.80 11.35 -14.21
N THR A 341 -12.95 10.67 -14.13
CA THR A 341 -13.34 9.63 -15.09
C THR A 341 -13.39 10.16 -16.53
N ALA A 342 -13.87 11.38 -16.73
CA ALA A 342 -13.86 12.02 -18.03
C ALA A 342 -12.45 12.30 -18.55
N ILE A 343 -11.53 12.75 -17.68
CA ILE A 343 -10.12 12.93 -18.01
C ILE A 343 -9.47 11.59 -18.39
N LEU A 344 -9.78 10.52 -17.64
CA LEU A 344 -9.33 9.16 -17.96
C LEU A 344 -9.85 8.72 -19.33
N GLN A 345 -11.13 8.94 -19.62
CA GLN A 345 -11.73 8.58 -20.90
C GLN A 345 -11.05 9.28 -22.09
N GLU A 346 -10.69 10.54 -21.94
CA GLU A 346 -9.94 11.29 -22.94
C GLU A 346 -8.54 10.71 -23.14
N ALA A 347 -7.82 10.45 -22.04
CA ALA A 347 -6.46 9.93 -22.08
C ALA A 347 -6.36 8.50 -22.65
N VAL A 348 -7.34 7.63 -22.36
CA VAL A 348 -7.35 6.27 -22.93
C VAL A 348 -7.71 6.27 -24.41
N GLY A 349 -8.48 7.25 -24.90
CA GLY A 349 -8.92 7.32 -26.31
C GLY A 349 -9.61 6.03 -26.82
N PRO A 350 -9.99 5.95 -28.10
CA PRO A 350 -10.44 4.70 -28.71
C PRO A 350 -9.25 3.76 -29.04
N PRO A 351 -9.33 2.44 -28.77
CA PRO A 351 -10.49 1.67 -28.31
C PRO A 351 -10.59 1.53 -26.78
N GLY A 352 -9.84 2.32 -26.03
CA GLY A 352 -9.80 2.28 -24.57
C GLY A 352 -11.16 2.51 -23.91
N ILE A 353 -11.33 1.92 -22.72
CA ILE A 353 -12.59 1.92 -21.99
C ILE A 353 -12.34 2.50 -20.61
N THR A 354 -13.22 3.39 -20.16
CA THR A 354 -13.19 3.90 -18.78
C THR A 354 -14.47 3.55 -18.03
N VAL A 355 -14.33 2.99 -16.84
CA VAL A 355 -15.43 2.65 -15.93
C VAL A 355 -15.30 3.49 -14.65
N GLY A 356 -16.27 4.36 -14.38
CA GLY A 356 -16.37 5.11 -13.12
C GLY A 356 -17.36 4.47 -12.14
N LEU A 357 -16.91 4.15 -10.94
CA LEU A 357 -17.71 3.53 -9.88
C LEU A 357 -17.88 4.45 -8.67
N ASP A 358 -19.08 4.53 -8.11
CA ASP A 358 -19.36 5.21 -6.85
C ASP A 358 -20.45 4.48 -6.07
N ILE A 359 -20.40 4.50 -4.74
CA ILE A 359 -21.44 3.88 -3.91
C ILE A 359 -22.74 4.72 -3.92
N GLY A 360 -22.63 6.02 -4.17
CA GLY A 360 -23.75 6.95 -4.20
C GLY A 360 -24.48 6.92 -5.54
N LEU A 361 -25.67 6.31 -5.57
CA LEU A 361 -26.54 6.30 -6.76
C LEU A 361 -26.80 7.70 -7.34
N GLY A 362 -26.95 8.72 -6.48
CA GLY A 362 -27.12 10.11 -6.92
C GLY A 362 -25.92 10.65 -7.68
N ASN A 363 -24.70 10.34 -7.21
CA ASN A 363 -23.45 10.74 -7.84
C ASN A 363 -23.32 10.11 -9.23
N VAL A 364 -23.54 8.80 -9.33
CA VAL A 364 -23.49 8.04 -10.60
C VAL A 364 -24.49 8.60 -11.63
N LYS A 365 -25.72 8.90 -11.21
CA LYS A 365 -26.73 9.51 -12.11
C LYS A 365 -26.26 10.87 -12.65
N LEU A 366 -25.72 11.72 -11.77
CA LEU A 366 -25.21 13.03 -12.17
C LEU A 366 -23.95 12.92 -13.05
N ALA A 367 -23.07 11.96 -12.78
CA ALA A 367 -21.88 11.71 -13.59
C ALA A 367 -22.25 11.32 -15.03
N ARG A 368 -23.23 10.41 -15.22
CA ARG A 368 -23.76 10.03 -16.54
C ARG A 368 -24.31 11.22 -17.33
N ILE A 369 -25.01 12.13 -16.65
CA ILE A 369 -25.56 13.34 -17.29
C ILE A 369 -24.43 14.31 -17.68
N LYS A 370 -23.45 14.51 -16.80
CA LYS A 370 -22.37 15.47 -17.02
C LYS A 370 -21.36 15.01 -18.07
N HIS A 371 -21.09 13.71 -18.14
CA HIS A 371 -20.02 13.13 -18.94
C HIS A 371 -20.56 11.97 -19.79
N PRO A 372 -21.44 12.24 -20.76
CA PRO A 372 -22.06 11.20 -21.60
C PRO A 372 -21.06 10.49 -22.53
N SER A 373 -19.85 11.04 -22.70
CA SER A 373 -18.77 10.44 -23.49
C SER A 373 -18.00 9.35 -22.75
N VAL A 374 -18.12 9.26 -21.42
CA VAL A 374 -17.49 8.20 -20.63
C VAL A 374 -18.19 6.88 -20.90
N SER A 375 -17.38 5.85 -21.19
CA SER A 375 -17.89 4.54 -21.61
C SER A 375 -18.91 3.97 -20.63
N ARG A 376 -18.65 4.08 -19.31
CA ARG A 376 -19.53 3.50 -18.31
C ARG A 376 -19.40 4.18 -16.94
N PHE A 377 -20.55 4.39 -16.29
CA PHE A 377 -20.63 4.69 -14.86
C PHE A 377 -21.55 3.69 -14.17
N GLU A 378 -21.20 3.17 -13.00
CA GLU A 378 -22.02 2.20 -12.25
C GLU A 378 -21.98 2.42 -10.74
N VAL A 379 -23.00 1.90 -10.06
CA VAL A 379 -23.03 1.87 -8.60
C VAL A 379 -22.33 0.61 -8.10
N ALA A 380 -21.26 0.77 -7.34
CA ALA A 380 -20.54 -0.33 -6.72
C ALA A 380 -19.77 0.12 -5.48
N ASP A 381 -19.53 -0.82 -4.59
CA ASP A 381 -18.65 -0.66 -3.44
C ASP A 381 -17.23 -1.11 -3.82
N ALA A 382 -16.21 -0.31 -3.48
CA ALA A 382 -14.80 -0.61 -3.70
C ALA A 382 -14.34 -1.87 -2.94
N TRP A 383 -15.04 -2.26 -1.87
CA TRP A 383 -14.73 -3.47 -1.10
C TRP A 383 -15.35 -4.74 -1.70
N ASN A 384 -16.26 -4.61 -2.68
CA ASN A 384 -16.96 -5.75 -3.26
C ASN A 384 -16.23 -6.30 -4.50
N SER A 385 -15.18 -7.12 -4.28
CA SER A 385 -14.37 -7.72 -5.35
C SER A 385 -15.19 -8.40 -6.46
N ALA A 386 -16.26 -9.10 -6.09
CA ALA A 386 -17.10 -9.80 -7.07
C ALA A 386 -17.85 -8.83 -7.98
N ALA A 387 -18.33 -7.70 -7.45
CA ALA A 387 -18.91 -6.65 -8.27
C ALA A 387 -17.86 -5.99 -9.16
N LEU A 388 -16.68 -5.71 -8.61
CA LEU A 388 -15.59 -5.07 -9.35
C LEU A 388 -15.16 -5.90 -10.56
N ILE A 389 -14.88 -7.20 -10.40
CA ILE A 389 -14.52 -8.10 -11.53
C ILE A 389 -15.61 -8.12 -12.60
N ARG A 390 -16.89 -8.19 -12.22
CA ARG A 390 -17.99 -8.22 -13.19
C ARG A 390 -18.10 -6.93 -14.01
N LEU A 391 -17.77 -5.80 -13.41
CA LEU A 391 -17.90 -4.49 -14.03
C LEU A 391 -16.67 -4.12 -14.87
N CYS A 392 -15.48 -4.51 -14.41
CA CYS A 392 -14.21 -4.27 -15.07
C CYS A 392 -13.24 -5.43 -14.73
N PRO A 393 -13.21 -6.50 -15.54
CA PRO A 393 -12.45 -7.71 -15.20
C PRO A 393 -10.94 -7.56 -15.35
N CYS A 394 -10.51 -6.69 -16.27
CA CYS A 394 -9.13 -6.59 -16.71
C CYS A 394 -8.66 -5.12 -16.81
N PRO A 395 -8.70 -4.32 -15.73
CA PRO A 395 -8.18 -2.96 -15.78
C PRO A 395 -6.65 -2.99 -15.95
N ASP A 396 -6.14 -2.11 -16.80
CA ASP A 396 -4.72 -1.80 -16.92
C ASP A 396 -4.29 -0.82 -15.82
N VAL A 397 -5.18 0.09 -15.46
CA VAL A 397 -4.96 1.12 -14.44
C VAL A 397 -6.18 1.27 -13.55
N VAL A 398 -5.94 1.46 -12.26
CA VAL A 398 -6.99 1.76 -11.28
C VAL A 398 -6.70 3.10 -10.62
N PHE A 399 -7.73 3.92 -10.49
CA PHE A 399 -7.72 5.21 -9.82
C PHE A 399 -8.66 5.11 -8.61
N LEU A 400 -8.18 5.40 -7.41
CA LEU A 400 -8.86 5.18 -6.14
C LEU A 400 -8.98 6.48 -5.34
N ASP A 401 -10.20 7.01 -5.22
CA ASP A 401 -10.57 8.18 -4.39
C ASP A 401 -11.81 7.86 -3.54
N VAL A 402 -11.67 6.89 -2.63
CA VAL A 402 -12.74 6.50 -1.72
C VAL A 402 -12.59 7.25 -0.39
N GLY A 403 -13.64 8.00 -0.02
CA GLY A 403 -13.72 8.65 1.28
C GLY A 403 -13.62 7.63 2.43
N GLY A 404 -12.89 7.95 3.49
CA GLY A 404 -12.61 7.03 4.61
C GLY A 404 -11.15 6.57 4.66
N ILE A 405 -10.49 6.41 3.50
CA ILE A 405 -9.05 6.05 3.42
C ILE A 405 -8.11 7.18 3.92
N SER A 406 -8.69 8.34 4.26
CA SER A 406 -7.99 9.48 4.89
C SER A 406 -8.38 9.71 6.37
N GLY A 407 -9.14 8.78 6.98
CA GLY A 407 -9.52 8.83 8.40
C GLY A 407 -8.37 8.49 9.35
N ALA A 408 -8.65 8.51 10.67
CA ALA A 408 -7.67 8.19 11.72
C ALA A 408 -7.03 6.79 11.55
N ASP A 409 -7.81 5.83 11.05
CA ASP A 409 -7.38 4.46 10.74
C ASP A 409 -7.12 4.23 9.24
N GLY A 410 -7.14 5.30 8.44
CA GLY A 410 -7.13 5.23 6.96
C GLY A 410 -5.86 4.62 6.37
N LEU A 411 -4.77 4.51 7.14
CA LEU A 411 -3.55 3.82 6.71
C LEU A 411 -3.79 2.33 6.51
N LEU A 412 -4.32 1.63 7.52
CA LEU A 412 -4.48 0.17 7.48
C LEU A 412 -5.59 -0.22 6.50
N GLU A 413 -6.70 0.50 6.51
CA GLU A 413 -7.79 0.32 5.53
C GLU A 413 -7.29 0.59 4.11
N GLY A 414 -6.51 1.64 3.91
CA GLY A 414 -5.92 1.98 2.62
C GLY A 414 -4.98 0.90 2.09
N VAL A 415 -4.07 0.39 2.92
CA VAL A 415 -3.16 -0.68 2.54
C VAL A 415 -3.91 -1.97 2.25
N ALA A 416 -4.91 -2.32 3.08
CA ALA A 416 -5.74 -3.50 2.87
C ALA A 416 -6.49 -3.44 1.54
N LEU A 417 -7.11 -2.31 1.22
CA LEU A 417 -7.82 -2.12 -0.05
C LEU A 417 -6.86 -2.14 -1.25
N VAL A 418 -5.70 -1.47 -1.16
CA VAL A 418 -4.68 -1.53 -2.20
C VAL A 418 -4.26 -2.98 -2.45
N ARG A 419 -3.94 -3.74 -1.41
CA ARG A 419 -3.57 -5.15 -1.53
C ARG A 419 -4.66 -6.00 -2.14
N GLN A 420 -5.92 -5.78 -1.75
CA GLN A 420 -7.06 -6.46 -2.34
C GLN A 420 -7.13 -6.19 -3.84
N LEU A 421 -7.04 -4.93 -4.27
CA LEU A 421 -7.12 -4.55 -5.69
C LEU A 421 -5.92 -5.07 -6.50
N VAL A 422 -4.72 -5.00 -5.93
CA VAL A 422 -3.50 -5.55 -6.55
C VAL A 422 -3.62 -7.06 -6.71
N ALA A 423 -4.11 -7.79 -5.71
CA ALA A 423 -4.35 -9.22 -5.81
C ALA A 423 -5.45 -9.55 -6.82
N LEU A 424 -6.54 -8.78 -6.81
CA LEU A 424 -7.71 -8.98 -7.67
C LEU A 424 -7.36 -8.84 -9.16
N TYR A 425 -6.53 -7.86 -9.49
CA TYR A 425 -6.19 -7.49 -10.86
C TYR A 425 -4.73 -7.76 -11.21
N ARG A 426 -4.01 -8.56 -10.42
CA ARG A 426 -2.59 -8.87 -10.61
C ARG A 426 -2.20 -9.21 -12.06
N PRO A 427 -3.00 -9.96 -12.84
CA PRO A 427 -2.63 -10.29 -14.22
C PRO A 427 -2.53 -9.08 -15.14
N THR A 428 -3.38 -8.05 -14.95
CA THR A 428 -3.53 -6.94 -15.91
C THR A 428 -3.11 -5.59 -15.34
N LEU A 429 -3.24 -5.38 -14.02
CA LEU A 429 -3.05 -4.08 -13.38
C LEU A 429 -1.60 -3.62 -13.42
N ARG A 430 -1.30 -2.58 -14.18
CA ARG A 430 0.03 -1.98 -14.30
C ARG A 430 0.28 -0.92 -13.23
N ALA A 431 -0.74 -0.12 -12.94
CA ALA A 431 -0.65 0.95 -11.95
C ALA A 431 -1.94 1.13 -11.16
N LEU A 432 -1.79 1.50 -9.89
CA LEU A 432 -2.86 1.91 -8.99
C LEU A 432 -2.54 3.31 -8.47
N VAL A 433 -3.37 4.30 -8.80
CA VAL A 433 -3.26 5.66 -8.29
C VAL A 433 -4.25 5.83 -7.15
N VAL A 434 -3.78 6.29 -5.99
CA VAL A 434 -4.57 6.42 -4.78
C VAL A 434 -4.51 7.84 -4.25
N LYS A 435 -5.67 8.44 -4.00
CA LYS A 435 -5.80 9.70 -3.29
C LYS A 435 -5.96 9.44 -1.80
N SER A 436 -4.86 9.53 -1.04
CA SER A 436 -4.84 9.35 0.41
C SER A 436 -3.62 10.03 1.03
N THR A 437 -3.87 10.90 2.02
CA THR A 437 -2.81 11.52 2.82
C THR A 437 -2.00 10.49 3.58
N CYS A 438 -2.64 9.46 4.14
CA CYS A 438 -1.99 8.44 4.95
C CYS A 438 -1.05 7.58 4.11
N LEU A 439 -1.51 7.13 2.93
CA LEU A 439 -0.68 6.34 2.02
C LEU A 439 0.42 7.17 1.35
N GLN A 440 0.19 8.46 1.11
CA GLN A 440 1.23 9.34 0.61
C GLN A 440 2.35 9.53 1.65
N ARG A 441 2.00 9.73 2.92
CA ARG A 441 2.99 9.82 4.01
C ARG A 441 3.77 8.52 4.14
N LEU A 442 3.07 7.39 4.08
CA LEU A 442 3.68 6.08 4.05
C LEU A 442 4.68 5.95 2.89
N ALA A 443 4.26 6.27 1.65
CA ALA A 443 5.10 6.16 0.46
C ALA A 443 6.34 7.05 0.51
N ARG A 444 6.32 8.14 1.30
CA ARG A 444 7.50 8.98 1.56
C ARG A 444 8.44 8.40 2.61
N GLY A 445 7.89 7.68 3.59
CA GLY A 445 8.66 7.09 4.69
C GLY A 445 9.23 5.71 4.36
N LEU A 446 8.56 4.90 3.52
CA LEU A 446 9.03 3.57 3.16
C LEU A 446 10.20 3.65 2.17
N VAL A 447 11.33 3.04 2.54
CA VAL A 447 12.52 2.97 1.69
C VAL A 447 13.05 1.54 1.64
N PRO A 448 13.21 0.92 0.45
CA PRO A 448 13.89 -0.37 0.35
C PRO A 448 15.35 -0.27 0.81
N ALA A 449 15.83 -1.26 1.55
CA ALA A 449 17.20 -1.28 2.07
C ALA A 449 18.30 -1.00 1.02
N PRO A 450 18.28 -1.57 -0.20
CA PRO A 450 19.30 -1.25 -1.21
C PRO A 450 19.33 0.23 -1.58
N VAL A 451 18.16 0.85 -1.77
CA VAL A 451 18.04 2.29 -2.10
C VAL A 451 18.51 3.15 -0.95
N TRP A 452 18.26 2.73 0.29
CA TRP A 452 18.70 3.44 1.47
C TRP A 452 20.23 3.39 1.64
N LEU A 453 20.82 2.20 1.51
CA LEU A 453 22.27 1.99 1.64
C LEU A 453 23.06 2.75 0.56
N ASP A 454 22.55 2.79 -0.68
CA ASP A 454 23.19 3.55 -1.77
C ASP A 454 23.26 5.06 -1.45
N ARG A 455 22.23 5.62 -0.80
CA ARG A 455 22.21 7.03 -0.39
C ARG A 455 23.22 7.33 0.72
N ASP A 456 23.41 6.36 1.62
CA ASP A 456 24.27 6.53 2.80
C ASP A 456 25.76 6.30 2.45
N SER A 457 26.06 5.45 1.47
CA SER A 457 27.43 5.30 0.96
C SER A 457 27.99 6.61 0.37
N ASP A 458 27.14 7.44 -0.24
CA ASP A 458 27.53 8.77 -0.72
C ASP A 458 27.76 9.76 0.44
N TYR A 459 27.23 9.48 1.63
CA TYR A 459 27.37 10.31 2.82
C TYR A 459 28.65 10.01 3.60
N THR A 460 29.03 8.73 3.68
CA THR A 460 30.24 8.27 4.39
C THR A 460 31.55 8.46 3.61
N ALA A 461 31.47 8.72 2.30
CA ALA A 461 32.63 9.07 1.46
C ALA A 461 33.04 10.56 1.55
N LYS A 462 32.34 11.37 2.36
CA LYS A 462 32.66 12.78 2.65
C LYS A 462 33.14 12.95 4.07
#